data_AF-A0A024TTD9-F1
#
_entry.id   AF-A0A024TTD9-F1
#
_cell.length_a   1.000
_cell.length_b   1.000
_cell.length_c   1.000
_cell.angle_alpha   90.00
_cell.angle_beta   90.00
_cell.angle_gamma   90.00
#
_symmetry.space_group_name_H-M   'P 1'
#
loop_
_entity.id
_entity.type
_entity.pdbx_description
1 polymer ?
#
loop_
_entity_poly.entity_id
_entity_poly.type
_entity_poly.pdbx_seq_one_letter_code
_entity_poly.pdbx_strand_id
1 'polypeptide(L)'
;MSYDIDSAMASCALIVCWASGAYMPVALAFYVKHRNHPSIKYRQPMLMAVVGLLCTIQCWGMACIGLFGRPWSCVAAVVPSLVLFRVTGLVYFLAQGSVVAMFSITELLALPQHRSPTALKRMQAYRWLLFRPVQAGFVMVGGILALGVGIGILPSTLWHATFGDCVGDRPVQALYISTAAEIAAMSAVSLYLSRHISMVVDNFGLRQTYERAALAMFVVAVVGAATMASAAMGTKTAEVFRTAIHAIAAHVVVGFHIVLPVRRRHGTLSVGTCRDAAIARVHCWPVGNSKWVTRTLAIRPMSSTASHWQKATLLSVGNDGAAPPPTTLPPPQQTLPKGTTYTKLSRVCPATLSHSPSYETLRRLPPAKDIHALLVDLQLFLGTPDGFDAVLAYAHKESHTQELLAWAMVEKFKRRLVTAQTVYDHCLAPQSLLWCKAAAEVAPAVARILHTPPPLHLHRVRDTSPHSPSMRRALDEFSTKLVKVIYFKVLPGFQQHSAAWHEFLTTLKTMDLLESVDKMTQQTTSNTLSKVSKAEPLPILRKNSAGGLHDQSEWSQYANTTSIAAPNHPSGTHCKSEVSQTITR
;
A
#
# COMPACT_ATOMS: atom_id res chain seq x y z
N MET A 1 -24.44 27.24 -39.35
CA MET A 1 -24.59 25.80 -39.06
C MET A 1 -23.29 25.15 -38.56
N SER A 2 -22.15 25.22 -39.25
CA SER A 2 -20.90 24.60 -38.74
C SER A 2 -20.42 25.16 -37.40
N TYR A 3 -20.54 26.47 -37.17
CA TYR A 3 -20.12 27.13 -35.93
C TYR A 3 -20.91 26.71 -34.68
N ASP A 4 -22.19 26.33 -34.84
CA ASP A 4 -23.03 25.91 -33.71
C ASP A 4 -22.65 24.51 -33.23
N ILE A 5 -22.29 23.61 -34.16
CA ILE A 5 -21.92 22.23 -33.87
C ILE A 5 -20.64 22.18 -33.02
N ASP A 6 -19.60 22.93 -33.41
CA ASP A 6 -18.34 22.97 -32.67
C ASP A 6 -18.52 23.51 -31.24
N SER A 7 -19.42 24.48 -31.08
CA SER A 7 -19.73 25.04 -29.76
C SER A 7 -20.45 24.04 -28.86
N ALA A 8 -21.42 23.30 -29.42
CA ALA A 8 -22.16 22.28 -28.68
C ALA A 8 -21.24 21.13 -28.27
N MET A 9 -20.35 20.68 -29.17
CA MET A 9 -19.39 19.62 -28.87
C MET A 9 -18.39 20.04 -27.77
N ALA A 10 -17.93 21.29 -27.79
CA ALA A 10 -17.07 21.84 -26.75
C ALA A 10 -17.75 21.83 -25.37
N SER A 11 -18.99 22.30 -25.29
CA SER A 11 -19.77 22.29 -24.05
C SER A 11 -20.03 20.87 -23.55
N CYS A 12 -20.38 19.94 -24.44
CA CYS A 12 -20.55 18.52 -24.09
C CYS A 12 -19.27 17.92 -23.51
N ALA A 13 -18.11 18.19 -24.10
CA ALA A 13 -16.83 17.69 -23.59
C ALA A 13 -16.51 18.24 -22.19
N LEU A 14 -16.79 19.51 -21.94
CA LEU A 14 -16.61 20.14 -20.61
C LEU A 14 -17.57 19.55 -19.57
N ILE A 15 -18.84 19.31 -19.93
CA ILE A 15 -19.82 18.65 -19.06
C ILE A 15 -19.36 17.24 -18.71
N VAL A 16 -18.83 16.49 -19.68
CA VAL A 16 -18.28 15.14 -19.45
C VAL A 16 -17.09 15.20 -18.48
N CYS A 17 -16.17 16.16 -18.64
CA CYS A 17 -15.05 16.35 -17.72
C CYS A 17 -15.51 16.72 -16.30
N TRP A 18 -16.55 17.54 -16.17
CA TRP A 18 -17.12 17.89 -14.87
C TRP A 18 -17.79 16.67 -14.21
N ALA A 19 -18.62 15.96 -14.97
CA ALA A 19 -19.37 14.80 -14.50
C ALA A 19 -18.44 13.63 -14.13
N SER A 20 -17.33 13.44 -14.85
CA SER A 20 -16.35 12.41 -14.51
C SER A 20 -15.75 12.62 -13.13
N GLY A 21 -15.63 13.86 -12.65
CA GLY A 21 -15.16 14.19 -11.31
C GLY A 21 -16.09 13.80 -10.16
N ALA A 22 -17.36 13.43 -10.45
CA ALA A 22 -18.38 13.19 -9.42
C ALA A 22 -18.04 12.06 -8.43
N TYR A 23 -17.20 11.09 -8.82
CA TYR A 23 -16.79 10.00 -7.92
C TYR A 23 -15.72 10.42 -6.91
N MET A 24 -14.96 11.50 -7.17
CA MET A 24 -13.78 11.85 -6.37
C MET A 24 -14.12 12.18 -4.90
N PRO A 25 -15.15 13.01 -4.59
CA PRO A 25 -15.52 13.28 -3.19
C PRO A 25 -15.93 12.03 -2.42
N VAL A 26 -16.66 11.12 -3.08
CA VAL A 26 -17.11 9.86 -2.48
C VAL A 26 -15.89 8.96 -2.20
N ALA A 27 -15.00 8.79 -3.17
CA ALA A 27 -13.77 8.03 -3.00
C ALA A 27 -12.88 8.62 -1.88
N LEU A 28 -12.79 9.95 -1.82
CA LEU A 28 -12.03 10.66 -0.78
C LEU A 28 -12.64 10.45 0.61
N ALA A 29 -13.97 10.52 0.74
CA ALA A 29 -14.66 10.23 2.00
C ALA A 29 -14.39 8.80 2.48
N PHE A 30 -14.45 7.81 1.57
CA PHE A 30 -14.09 6.43 1.88
C PHE A 30 -12.61 6.28 2.26
N TYR A 31 -11.71 7.00 1.60
CA TYR A 31 -10.28 6.98 1.90
C TYR A 31 -9.98 7.52 3.30
N VAL A 32 -10.55 8.68 3.66
CA VAL A 32 -10.38 9.30 4.99
C VAL A 32 -11.00 8.43 6.08
N LYS A 33 -12.22 7.90 5.85
CA LYS A 33 -12.90 7.01 6.79
C LYS A 33 -12.07 5.76 7.12
N HIS A 34 -11.28 5.28 6.17
CA HIS A 34 -10.51 4.04 6.31
C HIS A 34 -8.99 4.27 6.39
N ARG A 35 -8.58 5.47 6.81
CA ARG A 35 -7.16 5.86 6.88
C ARG A 35 -6.27 4.93 7.73
N ASN A 36 -6.86 4.21 8.68
CA ASN A 36 -6.13 3.29 9.57
C ASN A 36 -5.80 1.94 8.91
N HIS A 37 -6.37 1.64 7.74
CA HIS A 37 -6.11 0.40 7.04
C HIS A 37 -4.64 0.35 6.55
N PRO A 38 -3.92 -0.79 6.65
CA PRO A 38 -2.50 -0.87 6.30
C PRO A 38 -2.16 -0.36 4.89
N SER A 39 -3.02 -0.63 3.89
CA SER A 39 -2.81 -0.13 2.52
C SER A 39 -2.85 1.40 2.36
N ILE A 40 -3.44 2.12 3.33
CA ILE A 40 -3.63 3.57 3.34
C ILE A 40 -2.73 4.24 4.40
N LYS A 41 -2.57 3.62 5.57
CA LYS A 41 -1.82 4.16 6.72
C LYS A 41 -0.41 4.62 6.35
N TYR A 42 0.31 3.82 5.55
CA TYR A 42 1.70 4.13 5.16
C TYR A 42 1.84 5.17 4.04
N ARG A 43 0.74 5.73 3.52
CA ARG A 43 0.74 6.72 2.42
C ARG A 43 0.63 8.18 2.88
N GLN A 44 0.85 8.44 4.17
CA GLN A 44 0.60 9.76 4.76
C GLN A 44 -0.83 10.23 4.45
N PRO A 45 -1.85 9.52 4.96
CA PRO A 45 -3.22 9.61 4.46
C PRO A 45 -3.82 11.01 4.52
N MET A 46 -3.44 11.82 5.50
CA MET A 46 -3.95 13.20 5.59
C MET A 46 -3.39 14.10 4.49
N LEU A 47 -2.08 14.05 4.22
CA LEU A 47 -1.48 14.84 3.14
C LEU A 47 -2.03 14.39 1.77
N MET A 48 -2.10 13.08 1.54
CA MET A 48 -2.63 12.56 0.28
C MET A 48 -4.14 12.84 0.12
N ALA A 49 -4.91 12.89 1.21
CA ALA A 49 -6.30 13.34 1.16
C ALA A 49 -6.42 14.83 0.79
N VAL A 50 -5.52 15.69 1.28
CA VAL A 50 -5.45 17.10 0.85
C VAL A 50 -5.14 17.20 -0.64
N VAL A 51 -4.17 16.41 -1.15
CA VAL A 51 -3.90 16.33 -2.60
C VAL A 51 -5.17 15.93 -3.36
N GLY A 52 -5.86 14.86 -2.91
CA GLY A 52 -7.09 14.39 -3.54
C GLY A 52 -8.21 15.44 -3.53
N LEU A 53 -8.35 16.21 -2.44
CA LEU A 53 -9.30 17.32 -2.34
C LEU A 53 -8.96 18.43 -3.34
N LEU A 54 -7.69 18.86 -3.39
CA LEU A 54 -7.25 19.90 -4.32
C LEU A 54 -7.42 19.45 -5.77
N CYS A 55 -7.12 18.19 -6.11
CA CYS A 55 -7.40 17.62 -7.42
C CYS A 55 -8.91 17.61 -7.75
N THR A 56 -9.77 17.35 -6.76
CA THR A 56 -11.23 17.40 -6.94
C THR A 56 -11.70 18.81 -7.24
N ILE A 57 -11.23 19.79 -6.46
CA ILE A 57 -11.52 21.21 -6.66
C ILE A 57 -11.02 21.67 -8.03
N GLN A 58 -9.80 21.26 -8.43
CA GLN A 58 -9.25 21.59 -9.75
C GLN A 58 -10.09 20.98 -10.89
N CYS A 59 -10.48 19.71 -10.77
CA CYS A 59 -11.25 19.01 -11.80
C CYS A 59 -12.60 19.69 -12.06
N TRP A 60 -13.34 20.01 -10.99
CA TRP A 60 -14.61 20.72 -11.12
C TRP A 60 -14.44 22.20 -11.46
N GLY A 61 -13.51 22.88 -10.79
CA GLY A 61 -13.27 24.30 -10.95
C GLY A 61 -12.88 24.66 -12.39
N MET A 62 -11.96 23.90 -12.99
CA MET A 62 -11.55 24.14 -14.38
C MET A 62 -12.68 23.91 -15.38
N ALA A 63 -13.51 22.89 -15.17
CA ALA A 63 -14.67 22.66 -16.02
C ALA A 63 -15.73 23.76 -15.86
N CYS A 64 -15.97 24.25 -14.63
CA CYS A 64 -16.84 25.39 -14.38
C CYS A 64 -16.33 26.67 -15.03
N ILE A 65 -15.02 26.94 -14.96
CA ILE A 65 -14.39 28.09 -15.65
C ILE A 65 -14.58 27.96 -17.16
N GLY A 66 -14.40 26.78 -17.75
CA GLY A 66 -14.62 26.58 -19.19
C GLY A 66 -16.08 26.75 -19.63
N LEU A 67 -17.04 26.38 -18.77
CA LEU A 67 -18.48 26.48 -19.09
C LEU A 67 -19.03 27.89 -18.90
N PHE A 68 -18.67 28.55 -17.80
CA PHE A 68 -19.31 29.80 -17.34
C PHE A 68 -18.35 30.97 -17.20
N GLY A 69 -17.04 30.75 -17.38
CA GLY A 69 -16.00 31.73 -17.06
C GLY A 69 -15.72 32.75 -18.16
N ARG A 70 -16.32 32.63 -19.35
CA ARG A 70 -16.13 33.61 -20.44
C ARG A 70 -16.24 35.09 -20.02
N PRO A 71 -17.29 35.52 -19.29
CA PRO A 71 -17.43 36.91 -18.86
C PRO A 71 -16.57 37.25 -17.63
N TRP A 72 -15.88 36.28 -17.02
CA TRP A 72 -15.04 36.55 -15.86
C TRP A 72 -13.78 37.29 -16.29
N SER A 73 -13.16 38.03 -15.35
CA SER A 73 -11.85 38.61 -15.61
C SER A 73 -10.83 37.49 -15.85
N CYS A 74 -9.91 37.71 -16.79
CA CYS A 74 -8.89 36.73 -17.14
C CYS A 74 -8.09 36.28 -15.91
N VAL A 75 -7.72 37.22 -15.04
CA VAL A 75 -7.00 36.97 -13.79
C VAL A 75 -7.81 36.08 -12.84
N ALA A 76 -9.12 36.29 -12.71
CA ALA A 76 -9.97 35.48 -11.85
C ALA A 76 -10.11 34.03 -12.33
N ALA A 77 -9.96 33.77 -13.63
CA ALA A 77 -9.93 32.42 -14.18
C ALA A 77 -8.53 31.77 -14.08
N VAL A 78 -7.49 32.51 -14.47
CA VAL A 78 -6.12 31.98 -14.60
C VAL A 78 -5.44 31.81 -13.24
N VAL A 79 -5.51 32.79 -12.35
CA VAL A 79 -4.75 32.75 -11.08
C VAL A 79 -5.17 31.57 -10.18
N PRO A 80 -6.47 31.30 -9.94
CA PRO A 80 -6.86 30.14 -9.14
C PRO A 80 -6.39 28.82 -9.74
N SER A 81 -6.40 28.70 -11.07
CA SER A 81 -5.93 27.48 -11.76
C SER A 81 -4.45 27.22 -11.52
N LEU A 82 -3.62 28.27 -11.57
CA LEU A 82 -2.20 28.20 -11.25
C LEU A 82 -1.99 27.88 -9.78
N VAL A 83 -2.69 28.60 -8.90
CA VAL A 83 -2.52 28.46 -7.45
C VAL A 83 -2.82 27.03 -7.00
N LEU A 84 -4.00 26.52 -7.38
CA LEU A 84 -4.41 25.17 -7.04
C LEU A 84 -3.42 24.14 -7.58
N PHE A 85 -2.96 24.29 -8.81
CA PHE A 85 -1.99 23.38 -9.40
C PHE A 85 -0.66 23.35 -8.64
N ARG A 86 -0.06 24.52 -8.36
CA ARG A 86 1.22 24.64 -7.65
C ARG A 86 1.15 24.09 -6.23
N VAL A 87 0.10 24.48 -5.49
CA VAL A 87 -0.12 24.00 -4.13
C VAL A 87 -0.33 22.48 -4.12
N THR A 88 -1.10 21.94 -5.07
CA THR A 88 -1.28 20.49 -5.21
C THR A 88 0.05 19.77 -5.42
N GLY A 89 0.90 20.28 -6.33
CA GLY A 89 2.23 19.72 -6.59
C GLY A 89 3.12 19.74 -5.34
N LEU A 90 3.18 20.86 -4.63
CA LEU A 90 3.96 21.00 -3.39
C LEU A 90 3.49 20.01 -2.30
N VAL A 91 2.18 19.92 -2.06
CA VAL A 91 1.62 18.98 -1.07
C VAL A 91 1.87 17.53 -1.51
N TYR A 92 1.79 17.22 -2.81
CA TYR A 92 2.10 15.90 -3.34
C TYR A 92 3.56 15.50 -3.08
N PHE A 93 4.52 16.38 -3.35
CA PHE A 93 5.93 16.11 -3.05
C PHE A 93 6.20 15.97 -1.58
N LEU A 94 5.56 16.79 -0.76
CA LEU A 94 5.67 16.66 0.69
C LEU A 94 5.15 15.30 1.16
N ALA A 95 4.02 14.83 0.61
CA ALA A 95 3.46 13.51 0.89
C ALA A 95 4.40 12.39 0.45
N GLN A 96 4.93 12.46 -0.78
CA GLN A 96 5.86 11.43 -1.27
C GLN A 96 7.20 11.45 -0.53
N GLY A 97 7.78 12.63 -0.30
CA GLY A 97 9.04 12.81 0.40
C GLY A 97 8.96 12.36 1.86
N SER A 98 7.83 12.58 2.54
CA SER A 98 7.61 12.06 3.89
C SER A 98 7.47 10.54 3.91
N VAL A 99 6.87 9.92 2.89
CA VAL A 99 6.88 8.45 2.73
C VAL A 99 8.32 7.93 2.57
N VAL A 100 9.11 8.51 1.67
CA VAL A 100 10.52 8.12 1.47
C VAL A 100 11.31 8.26 2.78
N ALA A 101 11.19 9.40 3.46
CA ALA A 101 11.87 9.65 4.73
C ALA A 101 11.48 8.64 5.82
N MET A 102 10.19 8.28 5.91
CA MET A 102 9.72 7.26 6.85
C MET A 102 10.37 5.91 6.58
N PHE A 103 10.43 5.46 5.33
CA PHE A 103 11.09 4.21 4.95
C PHE A 103 12.60 4.24 5.19
N SER A 104 13.27 5.33 4.84
CA SER A 104 14.71 5.49 5.08
C SER A 104 15.05 5.47 6.57
N ILE A 105 14.23 6.06 7.44
CA ILE A 105 14.40 5.97 8.89
C ILE A 105 14.24 4.53 9.36
N THR A 106 13.23 3.80 8.85
CA THR A 106 13.03 2.41 9.28
C THR A 106 14.13 1.48 8.84
N GLU A 107 14.68 1.67 7.64
CA GLU A 107 15.83 0.89 7.16
C GLU A 107 17.07 1.16 8.03
N LEU A 108 17.32 2.42 8.38
CA LEU A 108 18.39 2.80 9.30
C LEU A 108 18.20 2.22 10.71
N LEU A 109 16.97 2.07 11.18
CA LEU A 109 16.66 1.48 12.48
C LEU A 109 16.73 -0.05 12.47
N ALA A 110 16.44 -0.68 11.34
CA ALA A 110 16.51 -2.13 11.16
C ALA A 110 17.95 -2.66 11.19
N LEU A 111 18.95 -1.82 10.89
CA LEU A 111 20.37 -2.19 10.84
C LEU A 111 21.17 -1.53 11.99
N PRO A 112 21.06 -2.03 13.23
CA PRO A 112 21.70 -1.43 14.40
C PRO A 112 23.24 -1.45 14.37
N GLN A 113 23.86 -2.29 13.52
CA GLN A 113 25.30 -2.54 13.52
C GLN A 113 26.17 -1.46 12.85
N HIS A 114 25.60 -0.49 12.13
CA HIS A 114 26.37 0.57 11.44
C HIS A 114 25.88 1.98 11.80
N ARG A 115 26.08 2.39 13.06
CA ARG A 115 25.89 3.77 13.49
C ARG A 115 27.09 4.64 13.12
N SER A 116 27.20 5.03 11.84
CA SER A 116 28.12 6.09 11.44
C SER A 116 27.56 7.48 11.87
N PRO A 117 28.40 8.46 12.19
CA PRO A 117 27.95 9.82 12.56
C PRO A 117 27.19 10.50 11.42
N THR A 118 27.49 10.14 10.16
CA THR A 118 26.76 10.63 8.98
C THR A 118 25.34 10.06 8.91
N ALA A 119 25.13 8.80 9.29
CA ALA A 119 23.80 8.19 9.34
C ALA A 119 22.91 8.87 10.41
N LEU A 120 23.48 9.26 11.55
CA LEU A 120 22.76 10.00 12.59
C LEU A 120 22.30 11.38 12.12
N LYS A 121 23.19 12.16 11.48
CA LYS A 121 22.84 13.47 10.89
C LYS A 121 21.72 13.33 9.85
N ARG A 122 21.80 12.32 8.99
CA ARG A 122 20.76 12.01 7.98
C ARG A 122 19.43 11.63 8.63
N MET A 123 19.45 10.82 9.68
CA MET A 123 18.26 10.44 10.45
C MET A 123 17.59 11.66 11.11
N GLN A 124 18.39 12.59 11.64
CA GLN A 124 17.88 13.83 12.23
C GLN A 124 17.24 14.73 11.16
N ALA A 125 17.84 14.83 9.97
CA ALA A 125 17.26 15.57 8.84
C ALA A 125 15.91 14.98 8.39
N TYR A 126 15.79 13.65 8.30
CA TYR A 126 14.51 13.01 7.97
C TYR A 126 13.45 13.19 9.05
N ARG A 127 13.83 13.12 10.33
CA ARG A 127 12.91 13.43 11.44
C ARG A 127 12.41 14.86 11.39
N TRP A 128 13.29 15.80 11.02
CA TRP A 128 12.92 17.21 10.84
C TRP A 128 11.92 17.38 9.68
N LEU A 129 12.13 16.69 8.55
CA LEU A 129 11.18 16.69 7.42
C LEU A 129 9.80 16.09 7.79
N LEU A 130 9.75 15.14 8.73
CA LEU A 130 8.50 14.56 9.22
C LEU A 130 7.77 15.45 10.23
N PHE A 131 8.39 16.54 10.69
CA PHE A 131 7.80 17.41 11.70
C PHE A 131 6.74 18.33 11.07
N ARG A 132 5.48 18.26 11.56
CA ARG A 132 4.34 18.97 10.94
C ARG A 132 4.53 20.48 10.77
N PRO A 133 5.07 21.23 11.75
CA PRO A 133 5.33 22.67 11.57
C PRO A 133 6.31 22.96 10.43
N VAL A 134 7.33 22.11 10.25
CA VAL A 134 8.30 22.24 9.16
C VAL A 134 7.64 21.97 7.82
N GLN A 135 6.80 20.93 7.75
CA GLN A 135 6.03 20.61 6.56
C GLN A 135 5.09 21.76 6.16
N ALA A 136 4.38 22.33 7.14
CA ALA A 136 3.52 23.50 6.91
C ALA A 136 4.34 24.72 6.43
N GLY A 137 5.48 24.99 7.08
CA GLY A 137 6.41 26.04 6.65
C GLY A 137 6.90 25.85 5.23
N PHE A 138 7.24 24.62 4.83
CA PHE A 138 7.65 24.29 3.47
C PHE A 138 6.55 24.56 2.44
N VAL A 139 5.31 24.16 2.73
CA VAL A 139 4.16 24.42 1.84
C VAL A 139 3.87 25.92 1.76
N MET A 140 3.94 26.65 2.87
CA MET A 140 3.69 28.10 2.89
C MET A 140 4.77 28.87 2.13
N VAL A 141 6.05 28.66 2.45
CA VAL A 141 7.17 29.36 1.82
C VAL A 141 7.29 28.96 0.35
N GLY A 142 7.23 27.66 0.06
CA GLY A 142 7.24 27.15 -1.31
C GLY A 142 6.04 27.64 -2.12
N GLY A 143 4.87 27.73 -1.49
CA GLY A 143 3.66 28.30 -2.08
C GLY A 143 3.84 29.76 -2.43
N ILE A 144 4.25 30.61 -1.49
CA ILE A 144 4.49 32.03 -1.72
C ILE A 144 5.50 32.26 -2.85
N LEU A 145 6.61 31.51 -2.87
CA LEU A 145 7.62 31.61 -3.92
C LEU A 145 7.08 31.19 -5.30
N ALA A 146 6.43 30.02 -5.37
CA ALA A 146 5.88 29.51 -6.63
C ALA A 146 4.77 30.41 -7.19
N LEU A 147 3.94 30.98 -6.31
CA LEU A 147 2.87 31.89 -6.66
C LEU A 147 3.39 33.27 -7.06
N GLY A 148 4.34 33.82 -6.31
CA GLY A 148 4.91 35.14 -6.57
C GLY A 148 5.59 35.20 -7.94
N VAL A 149 6.35 34.16 -8.29
CA VAL A 149 6.96 34.06 -9.63
C VAL A 149 5.89 33.94 -10.72
N GLY A 150 4.87 33.09 -10.52
CA GLY A 150 3.80 32.91 -11.50
C GLY A 150 2.99 34.19 -11.74
N ILE A 151 2.60 34.89 -10.67
CA ILE A 151 1.81 36.13 -10.74
C ILE A 151 2.63 37.29 -11.30
N GLY A 152 3.91 37.39 -10.93
CA GLY A 152 4.79 38.47 -11.41
C GLY A 152 5.06 38.43 -12.92
N ILE A 153 4.85 37.29 -13.57
CA ILE A 153 5.00 37.12 -15.03
C ILE A 153 3.74 37.54 -15.79
N LEU A 154 2.58 37.71 -15.13
CA LEU A 154 1.35 38.12 -15.81
C LEU A 154 1.42 39.59 -16.26
N PRO A 155 1.22 39.89 -17.55
CA PRO A 155 1.08 41.26 -18.03
C PRO A 155 -0.06 42.00 -17.33
N SER A 156 0.14 43.29 -17.03
CA SER A 156 -0.88 44.15 -16.44
C SER A 156 -2.14 44.26 -17.31
N THR A 157 -2.01 44.07 -18.62
CA THR A 157 -3.13 44.08 -19.57
C THR A 157 -4.15 42.96 -19.33
N LEU A 158 -3.75 41.84 -18.73
CA LEU A 158 -4.65 40.72 -18.43
C LEU A 158 -5.65 41.05 -17.31
N TRP A 159 -5.39 42.05 -16.48
CA TRP A 159 -6.28 42.43 -15.37
C TRP A 159 -7.62 43.00 -15.84
N HIS A 160 -7.63 43.59 -17.03
CA HIS A 160 -8.82 44.21 -17.61
C HIS A 160 -9.45 43.38 -18.72
N ALA A 161 -8.77 42.35 -19.21
CA ALA A 161 -9.28 41.45 -20.24
C ALA A 161 -10.29 40.44 -19.67
N THR A 162 -11.28 40.06 -20.48
CA THR A 162 -12.15 38.92 -20.16
C THR A 162 -11.41 37.61 -20.43
N PHE A 163 -11.82 36.54 -19.76
CA PHE A 163 -11.24 35.21 -20.00
C PHE A 163 -11.43 34.74 -21.45
N GLY A 164 -12.58 35.07 -22.05
CA GLY A 164 -12.87 34.74 -23.44
C GLY A 164 -11.88 35.37 -24.44
N ASP A 165 -11.37 36.56 -24.13
CA ASP A 165 -10.41 37.27 -24.98
C ASP A 165 -8.99 36.78 -24.73
N CYS A 166 -8.61 36.58 -23.46
CA CYS A 166 -7.22 36.29 -23.10
C CYS A 166 -6.80 34.82 -23.28
N VAL A 167 -7.75 33.88 -23.34
CA VAL A 167 -7.44 32.43 -23.39
C VAL A 167 -6.61 32.05 -24.63
N GLY A 168 -6.72 32.83 -25.70
CA GLY A 168 -5.95 32.69 -26.94
C GLY A 168 -4.62 33.45 -26.95
N ASP A 169 -4.37 34.31 -25.97
CA ASP A 169 -3.21 35.17 -25.97
C ASP A 169 -1.91 34.38 -25.70
N ARG A 170 -0.86 34.74 -26.44
CA ARG A 170 0.50 34.17 -26.30
C ARG A 170 1.01 34.10 -24.86
N PRO A 171 0.88 35.14 -24.00
CA PRO A 171 1.32 35.05 -22.59
C PRO A 171 0.58 33.95 -21.81
N VAL A 172 -0.72 33.80 -22.01
CA VAL A 172 -1.53 32.78 -21.33
C VAL A 172 -1.15 31.39 -21.85
N GLN A 173 -0.95 31.24 -23.16
CA GLN A 173 -0.48 29.98 -23.75
C GLN A 173 0.93 29.60 -23.24
N ALA A 174 1.86 30.55 -23.17
CA ALA A 174 3.22 30.32 -22.67
C ALA A 174 3.20 29.87 -21.19
N LEU A 175 2.32 30.48 -20.38
CA LEU A 175 2.12 30.10 -18.99
C LEU A 175 1.60 28.66 -18.83
N TYR A 176 0.66 28.21 -19.68
CA TYR A 176 0.19 26.82 -19.67
C TYR A 176 1.26 25.83 -20.15
N ILE A 177 2.05 26.19 -21.16
CA ILE A 177 3.18 25.38 -21.62
C ILE A 177 4.24 25.27 -20.52
N SER A 178 4.56 26.37 -19.84
CA SER A 178 5.46 26.38 -18.68
C SER A 178 4.93 25.49 -17.55
N THR A 179 3.64 25.58 -17.24
CA THR A 179 2.99 24.70 -16.25
C THR A 179 3.10 23.23 -16.63
N ALA A 180 2.92 22.88 -17.91
CA ALA A 180 3.08 21.51 -18.39
C ALA A 180 4.54 21.04 -18.30
N ALA A 181 5.52 21.88 -18.63
CA ALA A 181 6.93 21.57 -18.47
C ALA A 181 7.30 21.32 -17.00
N GLU A 182 6.73 22.08 -16.08
CA GLU A 182 6.91 21.86 -14.65
C GLU A 182 6.24 20.57 -14.18
N ILE A 183 5.05 20.21 -14.68
CA ILE A 183 4.46 18.89 -14.39
C ILE A 183 5.41 17.78 -14.83
N ALA A 184 6.02 17.91 -16.01
CA ALA A 184 6.96 16.92 -16.52
C ALA A 184 8.21 16.82 -15.64
N ALA A 185 8.80 17.96 -15.26
CA ALA A 185 9.94 18.03 -14.35
C ALA A 185 9.59 17.43 -12.97
N MET A 186 8.43 17.80 -12.43
CA MET A 186 7.92 17.26 -11.17
C MET A 186 7.68 15.75 -11.26
N SER A 187 7.13 15.25 -12.37
CA SER A 187 6.93 13.82 -12.57
C SER A 187 8.26 13.06 -12.64
N ALA A 188 9.30 13.65 -13.24
CA ALA A 188 10.65 13.07 -13.25
C ALA A 188 11.26 13.01 -11.84
N VAL A 189 11.12 14.08 -11.03
CA VAL A 189 11.54 14.07 -9.62
C VAL A 189 10.74 13.05 -8.81
N SER A 190 9.43 12.92 -9.05
CA SER A 190 8.58 11.89 -8.44
C SER A 190 9.04 10.47 -8.79
N LEU A 191 9.44 10.21 -10.05
CA LEU A 191 10.02 8.93 -10.47
C LEU A 191 11.37 8.66 -9.80
N TYR A 192 12.20 9.68 -9.64
CA TYR A 192 13.46 9.57 -8.92
C TYR A 192 13.21 9.22 -7.45
N LEU A 193 12.32 9.94 -6.77
CA LEU A 193 11.96 9.68 -5.38
C LEU A 193 11.31 8.31 -5.19
N SER A 194 10.49 7.83 -6.13
CA SER A 194 9.88 6.49 -6.02
C SER A 194 10.91 5.37 -6.10
N ARG A 195 12.05 5.56 -6.78
CA ARG A 195 13.16 4.59 -6.78
C ARG A 195 13.88 4.52 -5.43
N HIS A 196 13.81 5.58 -4.63
CA HIS A 196 14.35 5.63 -3.26
C HIS A 196 13.38 5.09 -2.20
N ILE A 197 12.15 4.74 -2.58
CA ILE A 197 11.28 3.94 -1.70
C ILE A 197 11.91 2.55 -1.65
N SER A 198 12.29 2.12 -0.44
CA SER A 198 13.10 0.92 -0.18
C SER A 198 12.64 -0.27 -1.03
N MET A 199 13.57 -0.84 -1.80
CA MET A 199 13.28 -2.00 -2.65
C MET A 199 12.92 -3.24 -1.84
N VAL A 200 13.35 -3.28 -0.57
CA VAL A 200 13.25 -4.46 0.29
C VAL A 200 11.85 -4.62 0.88
N VAL A 201 11.03 -3.55 0.91
CA VAL A 201 9.71 -3.57 1.57
C VAL A 201 8.71 -2.73 0.77
N ASP A 202 8.33 -3.20 -0.42
CA ASP A 202 7.22 -2.59 -1.15
C ASP A 202 5.87 -2.99 -0.53
N ASN A 203 5.57 -2.41 0.63
CA ASN A 203 4.33 -2.64 1.36
C ASN A 203 3.12 -2.31 0.48
N PHE A 204 2.43 -3.36 0.02
CA PHE A 204 1.23 -3.27 -0.80
C PHE A 204 1.44 -2.55 -2.15
N GLY A 205 2.58 -2.72 -2.82
CA GLY A 205 2.81 -2.14 -4.16
C GLY A 205 2.75 -0.60 -4.17
N LEU A 206 3.22 0.02 -3.09
CA LEU A 206 3.28 1.47 -2.91
C LEU A 206 4.23 2.10 -3.93
N ARG A 207 5.44 1.56 -4.07
CA ARG A 207 6.43 2.02 -5.04
C ARG A 207 5.88 1.95 -6.46
N GLN A 208 5.32 0.80 -6.83
CA GLN A 208 4.70 0.63 -8.14
C GLN A 208 3.55 1.63 -8.37
N THR A 209 2.81 2.01 -7.33
CA THR A 209 1.74 3.01 -7.44
C THR A 209 2.29 4.40 -7.74
N TYR A 210 3.35 4.83 -7.04
CA TYR A 210 4.00 6.12 -7.30
C TYR A 210 4.68 6.15 -8.67
N GLU A 211 5.38 5.07 -9.06
CA GLU A 211 6.04 4.99 -10.37
C GLU A 211 5.02 5.09 -11.51
N ARG A 212 3.90 4.35 -11.43
CA ARG A 212 2.85 4.41 -12.44
C ARG A 212 2.14 5.75 -12.49
N ALA A 213 1.82 6.33 -11.34
CA ALA A 213 1.19 7.65 -11.27
C ALA A 213 2.12 8.73 -11.87
N ALA A 214 3.40 8.72 -11.53
CA ALA A 214 4.39 9.66 -12.04
C ALA A 214 4.63 9.49 -13.55
N LEU A 215 4.72 8.25 -14.03
CA LEU A 215 4.83 7.98 -15.47
C LEU A 215 3.59 8.47 -16.23
N ALA A 216 2.39 8.18 -15.73
CA ALA A 216 1.15 8.64 -16.34
C ALA A 216 1.07 10.17 -16.37
N MET A 217 1.41 10.84 -15.26
CA MET A 217 1.47 12.31 -15.20
C MET A 217 2.51 12.89 -16.15
N PHE A 218 3.69 12.26 -16.28
CA PHE A 218 4.72 12.67 -17.23
C PHE A 218 4.22 12.60 -18.67
N VAL A 219 3.55 11.49 -19.05
CA VAL A 219 2.97 11.33 -20.39
C VAL A 219 1.90 12.38 -20.64
N VAL A 220 0.97 12.59 -19.70
CA VAL A 220 -0.09 13.61 -19.81
C VAL A 220 0.51 15.01 -20.00
N ALA A 221 1.58 15.33 -19.25
CA ALA A 221 2.26 16.62 -19.33
C ALA A 221 2.98 16.83 -20.67
N VAL A 222 3.76 15.84 -21.12
CA VAL A 222 4.52 15.94 -22.38
C VAL A 222 3.59 15.97 -23.59
N VAL A 223 2.59 15.08 -23.63
CA VAL A 223 1.59 15.07 -24.70
C VAL A 223 0.80 16.38 -24.70
N GLY A 224 0.39 16.86 -23.52
CA GLY A 224 -0.33 18.12 -23.38
C GLY A 224 0.49 19.35 -23.81
N ALA A 225 1.78 19.40 -23.44
CA ALA A 225 2.67 20.47 -23.89
C ALA A 225 2.90 20.41 -25.42
N ALA A 226 3.20 19.23 -25.96
CA ALA A 226 3.47 19.04 -27.38
C ALA A 226 2.27 19.40 -28.25
N THR A 227 1.06 18.99 -27.86
CA THR A 227 -0.18 19.34 -28.55
C THR A 227 -0.48 20.84 -28.48
N MET A 228 -0.32 21.48 -27.31
CA MET A 228 -0.46 22.94 -27.17
C MET A 228 0.58 23.74 -27.97
N ALA A 229 1.76 23.18 -28.20
CA ALA A 229 2.83 23.82 -28.98
C ALA A 229 2.69 23.59 -30.50
N SER A 230 2.21 22.42 -30.91
CA SER A 230 2.14 22.02 -32.32
C SER A 230 0.87 22.48 -33.04
N ALA A 231 -0.23 22.65 -32.31
CA ALA A 231 -1.50 22.95 -32.94
C ALA A 231 -1.78 24.46 -32.90
N ALA A 232 -2.07 25.02 -34.08
CA ALA A 232 -2.81 26.27 -34.23
C ALA A 232 -4.28 26.03 -33.83
N MET A 233 -4.52 25.60 -32.59
CA MET A 233 -5.87 25.34 -32.09
C MET A 233 -6.62 26.67 -32.06
N GLY A 234 -7.86 26.66 -32.55
CA GLY A 234 -8.80 27.73 -32.26
C GLY A 234 -8.94 27.92 -30.75
N THR A 235 -9.28 29.14 -30.33
CA THR A 235 -9.37 29.50 -28.91
C THR A 235 -10.29 28.58 -28.11
N LYS A 236 -11.44 28.20 -28.69
CA LYS A 236 -12.41 27.26 -28.10
C LYS A 236 -11.88 25.83 -27.96
N THR A 237 -11.19 25.30 -28.97
CA THR A 237 -10.65 23.93 -28.91
C THR A 237 -9.48 23.85 -27.93
N ALA A 238 -8.65 24.89 -27.87
CA ALA A 238 -7.58 25.01 -26.88
C ALA A 238 -8.11 25.01 -25.43
N GLU A 239 -9.21 25.72 -25.17
CA GLU A 239 -9.86 25.80 -23.86
C GLU A 239 -10.37 24.43 -23.38
N VAL A 240 -11.13 23.73 -24.22
CA VAL A 240 -11.66 22.38 -23.93
C VAL A 240 -10.50 21.41 -23.70
N PHE A 241 -9.49 21.45 -24.56
CA PHE A 241 -8.34 20.58 -24.49
C PHE A 241 -7.53 20.77 -23.20
N ARG A 242 -7.27 22.03 -22.81
CA ARG A 242 -6.60 22.35 -21.53
C ARG A 242 -7.40 21.83 -20.35
N THR A 243 -8.71 22.04 -20.35
CA THR A 243 -9.59 21.55 -19.27
C THR A 243 -9.55 20.03 -19.18
N ALA A 244 -9.61 19.34 -20.32
CA ALA A 244 -9.52 17.88 -20.40
C ALA A 244 -8.18 17.36 -19.85
N ILE A 245 -7.05 17.99 -20.19
CA ILE A 245 -5.73 17.60 -19.65
C ILE A 245 -5.69 17.73 -18.13
N HIS A 246 -6.18 18.85 -17.59
CA HIS A 246 -6.19 19.06 -16.13
C HIS A 246 -7.10 18.04 -15.43
N ALA A 247 -8.27 17.74 -16.02
CA ALA A 247 -9.16 16.71 -15.50
C ALA A 247 -8.48 15.33 -15.53
N ILE A 248 -7.85 14.94 -16.65
CA ILE A 248 -7.11 13.67 -16.76
C ILE A 248 -6.00 13.60 -15.72
N ALA A 249 -5.21 14.66 -15.56
CA ALA A 249 -4.15 14.73 -14.56
C ALA A 249 -4.70 14.53 -13.13
N ALA A 250 -5.81 15.20 -12.78
CA ALA A 250 -6.48 15.02 -11.50
C ALA A 250 -7.00 13.58 -11.32
N HIS A 251 -7.59 12.98 -12.36
CA HIS A 251 -8.04 11.59 -12.36
C HIS A 251 -6.90 10.59 -12.17
N VAL A 252 -5.73 10.82 -12.78
CA VAL A 252 -4.54 10.00 -12.59
C VAL A 252 -4.13 10.02 -11.11
N VAL A 253 -3.97 11.21 -10.52
CA VAL A 253 -3.55 11.34 -9.12
C VAL A 253 -4.56 10.69 -8.18
N VAL A 254 -5.86 11.02 -8.30
CA VAL A 254 -6.91 10.46 -7.44
C VAL A 254 -7.10 8.96 -7.68
N GLY A 255 -7.04 8.50 -8.92
CA GLY A 255 -7.17 7.09 -9.28
C GLY A 255 -6.10 6.24 -8.62
N PHE A 256 -4.82 6.62 -8.79
CA PHE A 256 -3.71 5.85 -8.24
C PHE A 256 -3.57 5.96 -6.72
N HIS A 257 -3.76 7.15 -6.16
CA HIS A 257 -3.45 7.39 -4.74
C HIS A 257 -4.63 7.28 -3.80
N ILE A 258 -5.87 7.42 -4.28
CA ILE A 258 -7.09 7.36 -3.46
C ILE A 258 -7.92 6.12 -3.80
N VAL A 259 -8.28 5.93 -5.08
CA VAL A 259 -9.23 4.87 -5.49
C VAL A 259 -8.60 3.48 -5.37
N LEU A 260 -7.39 3.26 -5.90
CA LEU A 260 -6.75 1.94 -5.86
C LEU A 260 -6.56 1.39 -4.42
N PRO A 261 -6.07 2.17 -3.45
CA PRO A 261 -5.98 1.70 -2.05
C PRO A 261 -7.33 1.35 -1.43
N VAL A 262 -8.38 2.11 -1.73
CA VAL A 262 -9.75 1.85 -1.26
C VAL A 262 -10.30 0.57 -1.91
N ARG A 263 -10.06 0.36 -3.21
CA ARG A 263 -10.49 -0.85 -3.91
C ARG A 263 -9.81 -2.11 -3.39
N ARG A 264 -8.49 -2.06 -3.13
CA ARG A 264 -7.74 -3.21 -2.59
C ARG A 264 -8.30 -3.72 -1.26
N ARG A 265 -8.81 -2.81 -0.43
CA ARG A 265 -9.50 -3.18 0.82
C ARG A 265 -10.81 -3.95 0.59
N HIS A 266 -11.59 -3.60 -0.42
CA HIS A 266 -12.82 -4.32 -0.74
C HIS A 266 -12.54 -5.63 -1.48
N GLY A 267 -11.45 -5.66 -2.27
CA GLY A 267 -11.00 -6.86 -2.97
C GLY A 267 -10.60 -7.99 -2.02
N THR A 268 -9.96 -7.71 -0.89
CA THR A 268 -9.64 -8.76 0.11
C THR A 268 -10.88 -9.38 0.76
N LEU A 269 -12.02 -8.69 0.73
CA LEU A 269 -13.32 -9.25 1.17
C LEU A 269 -14.02 -10.07 0.07
N SER A 270 -13.69 -9.87 -1.22
CA SER A 270 -14.37 -10.50 -2.35
C SER A 270 -13.54 -11.57 -3.09
N VAL A 271 -12.22 -11.57 -2.97
CA VAL A 271 -11.37 -12.62 -3.58
C VAL A 271 -11.59 -14.00 -2.93
N GLY A 272 -12.19 -14.05 -1.73
CA GLY A 272 -12.67 -15.29 -1.12
C GLY A 272 -13.93 -15.89 -1.78
N THR A 273 -14.66 -15.13 -2.60
CA THR A 273 -15.92 -15.58 -3.26
C THR A 273 -15.86 -15.53 -4.78
N CYS A 274 -14.89 -14.83 -5.38
CA CYS A 274 -14.85 -14.62 -6.83
C CYS A 274 -13.91 -15.58 -7.60
N ARG A 275 -13.08 -16.37 -6.90
CA ARG A 275 -12.21 -17.37 -7.57
C ARG A 275 -13.00 -18.54 -8.17
N ASP A 276 -14.25 -18.74 -7.73
CA ASP A 276 -15.17 -19.75 -8.28
C ASP A 276 -16.12 -19.17 -9.36
N ALA A 277 -16.17 -17.85 -9.54
CA ALA A 277 -17.05 -17.19 -10.53
C ALA A 277 -16.30 -16.56 -11.73
N ALA A 278 -14.97 -16.44 -11.66
CA ALA A 278 -14.16 -15.75 -12.67
C ALA A 278 -13.78 -16.62 -13.90
N ILE A 279 -14.72 -17.42 -14.41
CA ILE A 279 -14.69 -17.91 -15.80
C ILE A 279 -15.58 -17.03 -16.72
N ALA A 280 -16.34 -16.07 -16.18
CA ALA A 280 -17.18 -15.18 -17.00
C ALA A 280 -16.73 -13.70 -16.96
N ARG A 281 -15.98 -13.32 -18.00
CA ARG A 281 -15.88 -11.99 -18.65
C ARG A 281 -16.08 -10.72 -17.79
N VAL A 282 -14.97 -10.06 -17.45
CA VAL A 282 -14.90 -8.59 -17.45
C VAL A 282 -13.57 -8.17 -18.08
N HIS A 283 -13.63 -7.27 -19.07
CA HIS A 283 -12.50 -6.71 -19.80
C HIS A 283 -11.48 -6.04 -18.86
N CYS A 284 -10.32 -6.68 -18.70
CA CYS A 284 -9.09 -6.00 -18.34
C CYS A 284 -8.55 -5.27 -19.57
N TRP A 285 -8.18 -4.00 -19.41
CA TRP A 285 -7.36 -3.26 -20.37
C TRP A 285 -6.05 -4.03 -20.67
N PRO A 286 -5.68 -4.26 -21.95
CA PRO A 286 -4.43 -4.93 -22.28
C PRO A 286 -3.34 -3.89 -22.53
N VAL A 287 -2.29 -3.85 -21.69
CA VAL A 287 -0.98 -3.33 -22.13
C VAL A 287 0.14 -4.15 -21.50
N GLY A 288 0.88 -4.87 -22.34
CA GLY A 288 2.32 -5.08 -22.19
C GLY A 288 2.81 -6.29 -21.39
N ASN A 289 2.96 -7.42 -22.09
CA ASN A 289 3.88 -8.55 -21.84
C ASN A 289 4.55 -8.65 -20.45
N SER A 290 3.99 -9.50 -19.61
CA SER A 290 4.77 -10.29 -18.65
C SER A 290 4.36 -11.75 -18.86
N LYS A 291 5.28 -12.59 -19.37
CA LYS A 291 5.06 -14.02 -19.56
C LYS A 291 4.86 -14.67 -18.18
N TRP A 292 3.62 -14.82 -17.75
CA TRP A 292 3.26 -15.75 -16.68
C TRP A 292 3.15 -17.14 -17.30
N VAL A 293 4.20 -17.95 -17.11
CA VAL A 293 4.15 -19.37 -17.45
C VAL A 293 3.25 -20.05 -16.42
N THR A 294 1.98 -20.22 -16.77
CA THR A 294 1.06 -21.08 -16.02
C THR A 294 1.37 -22.52 -16.42
N ARG A 295 2.12 -23.25 -15.59
CA ARG A 295 2.23 -24.71 -15.71
C ARG A 295 0.97 -25.33 -15.10
N THR A 296 0.06 -25.75 -15.95
CA THR A 296 -1.09 -26.57 -15.56
C THR A 296 -0.60 -27.99 -15.27
N LEU A 297 -0.51 -28.35 -13.98
CA LEU A 297 -0.28 -29.74 -13.55
C LEU A 297 -1.61 -30.49 -13.63
N ALA A 298 -1.78 -31.30 -14.67
CA ALA A 298 -2.88 -32.25 -14.77
C ALA A 298 -2.60 -33.44 -13.85
N ILE A 299 -3.30 -33.52 -12.71
CA ILE A 299 -3.32 -34.71 -11.87
C ILE A 299 -4.32 -35.69 -12.49
N ARG A 300 -3.82 -36.75 -13.11
CA ARG A 300 -4.64 -37.89 -13.57
C ARG A 300 -5.13 -38.66 -12.33
N PRO A 301 -6.43 -38.93 -12.17
CA PRO A 301 -6.89 -39.82 -11.12
C PRO A 301 -6.43 -41.25 -11.43
N MET A 302 -5.76 -41.88 -10.47
CA MET A 302 -5.50 -43.33 -10.49
C MET A 302 -6.83 -44.06 -10.30
N SER A 303 -7.25 -44.80 -11.32
CA SER A 303 -8.34 -45.74 -11.25
C SER A 303 -7.94 -46.92 -10.36
N SER A 304 -8.64 -47.04 -9.24
CA SER A 304 -8.78 -48.25 -8.44
C SER A 304 -9.28 -49.41 -9.30
N THR A 305 -8.52 -50.50 -9.36
CA THR A 305 -9.08 -51.85 -9.57
C THR A 305 -8.36 -52.82 -8.66
N ALA A 306 -9.12 -53.39 -7.73
CA ALA A 306 -8.72 -54.49 -6.87
C ALA A 306 -9.28 -55.81 -7.43
N SER A 307 -8.41 -56.83 -7.43
CA SER A 307 -8.66 -58.27 -7.16
C SER A 307 -9.69 -59.06 -7.99
N HIS A 308 -9.25 -60.16 -8.65
CA HIS A 308 -9.54 -61.57 -8.25
C HIS A 308 -8.97 -62.65 -9.23
N TRP A 309 -8.18 -63.59 -8.66
CA TRP A 309 -8.07 -65.07 -8.85
C TRP A 309 -7.94 -65.82 -10.21
N GLN A 310 -6.83 -66.59 -10.26
CA GLN A 310 -6.50 -67.93 -10.83
C GLN A 310 -7.44 -68.74 -11.75
N LYS A 311 -6.87 -69.25 -12.87
CA LYS A 311 -6.69 -70.67 -13.32
C LYS A 311 -6.39 -70.68 -14.84
N ALA A 312 -5.20 -71.09 -15.29
CA ALA A 312 -4.74 -72.44 -15.67
C ALA A 312 -5.19 -72.92 -17.08
N THR A 313 -4.17 -73.22 -17.93
CA THR A 313 -4.06 -74.43 -18.80
C THR A 313 -4.08 -74.27 -20.35
N LEU A 314 -2.89 -74.57 -20.95
CA LEU A 314 -2.52 -75.34 -22.18
C LEU A 314 -2.58 -74.79 -23.65
N LEU A 315 -1.45 -75.10 -24.34
CA LEU A 315 -1.22 -75.46 -25.78
C LEU A 315 -1.33 -74.33 -26.82
N SER A 316 -0.56 -74.24 -27.92
CA SER A 316 0.55 -75.00 -28.54
C SER A 316 0.95 -74.27 -29.85
N VAL A 317 2.12 -74.61 -30.43
CA VAL A 317 2.59 -74.38 -31.84
C VAL A 317 3.05 -72.95 -32.18
N GLY A 318 4.22 -72.68 -32.78
CA GLY A 318 5.30 -73.50 -33.32
C GLY A 318 6.21 -72.66 -34.26
N ASN A 319 7.46 -73.09 -34.38
CA ASN A 319 8.44 -72.92 -35.46
C ASN A 319 9.12 -71.56 -35.78
N ASP A 320 10.39 -71.50 -35.37
CA ASP A 320 11.61 -71.64 -36.19
C ASP A 320 11.87 -70.77 -37.43
N GLY A 321 13.11 -70.25 -37.46
CA GLY A 321 13.87 -69.91 -38.69
C GLY A 321 14.68 -68.62 -38.54
N ALA A 322 15.86 -68.64 -37.92
CA ALA A 322 17.17 -68.90 -38.54
C ALA A 322 18.00 -67.60 -38.77
N ALA A 323 19.10 -67.50 -38.02
CA ALA A 323 20.29 -66.67 -38.26
C ALA A 323 21.18 -67.32 -39.37
N PRO A 324 22.39 -66.82 -39.80
CA PRO A 324 23.35 -65.94 -39.12
C PRO A 324 24.17 -65.00 -40.10
N PRO A 325 25.47 -64.64 -39.92
CA PRO A 325 25.97 -63.24 -39.79
C PRO A 325 27.17 -62.95 -40.75
N PRO A 326 28.28 -62.22 -40.45
CA PRO A 326 28.59 -61.00 -39.66
C PRO A 326 29.39 -59.93 -40.50
N THR A 327 30.01 -58.94 -39.82
CA THR A 327 31.38 -58.35 -40.02
C THR A 327 31.52 -56.80 -40.25
N THR A 328 32.18 -56.14 -39.28
CA THR A 328 33.21 -55.04 -39.32
C THR A 328 32.99 -53.63 -39.94
N LEU A 329 33.19 -52.58 -39.07
CA LEU A 329 33.99 -51.31 -39.13
C LEU A 329 34.44 -50.68 -40.49
N PRO A 330 34.85 -49.37 -40.63
CA PRO A 330 34.96 -48.20 -39.69
C PRO A 330 34.39 -46.85 -40.28
N PRO A 331 34.59 -45.65 -39.66
CA PRO A 331 33.94 -44.39 -40.09
C PRO A 331 34.88 -43.42 -40.87
N PRO A 332 34.33 -42.38 -41.54
CA PRO A 332 35.13 -41.22 -41.95
C PRO A 332 34.72 -39.90 -41.28
N GLN A 333 35.74 -39.05 -41.16
CA GLN A 333 35.81 -37.68 -40.66
C GLN A 333 35.03 -36.66 -41.51
N GLN A 334 34.68 -35.51 -40.92
CA GLN A 334 34.66 -34.15 -41.53
C GLN A 334 34.53 -33.10 -40.39
N THR A 335 35.60 -32.40 -40.00
CA THR A 335 36.10 -31.08 -40.44
C THR A 335 35.30 -29.84 -39.98
N LEU A 336 35.96 -29.08 -39.10
CA LEU A 336 35.93 -27.64 -38.68
C LEU A 336 35.40 -26.59 -39.71
N PRO A 337 35.09 -25.31 -39.34
CA PRO A 337 35.93 -24.32 -38.62
C PRO A 337 35.26 -23.59 -37.41
N LYS A 338 35.98 -23.28 -36.31
CA LYS A 338 36.63 -21.99 -35.92
C LYS A 338 35.74 -20.73 -36.13
N GLY A 339 35.56 -19.79 -35.19
CA GLY A 339 36.07 -19.56 -33.85
C GLY A 339 35.84 -18.08 -33.47
N THR A 340 35.64 -17.76 -32.18
CA THR A 340 35.92 -16.40 -31.66
C THR A 340 36.26 -16.46 -30.17
N THR A 341 37.39 -15.86 -29.84
CA THR A 341 38.07 -15.81 -28.54
C THR A 341 37.59 -14.61 -27.74
N TYR A 342 37.41 -14.75 -26.41
CA TYR A 342 37.55 -13.64 -25.47
C TYR A 342 38.16 -14.10 -24.14
N THR A 343 38.75 -13.12 -23.48
CA THR A 343 39.92 -13.15 -22.62
C THR A 343 39.69 -13.67 -21.20
N LYS A 344 40.69 -14.40 -20.74
CA LYS A 344 40.88 -14.96 -19.39
C LYS A 344 41.20 -13.83 -18.41
N LEU A 345 40.34 -13.59 -17.42
CA LEU A 345 40.65 -12.74 -16.28
C LEU A 345 40.67 -13.60 -15.02
N SER A 346 41.88 -13.87 -14.56
CA SER A 346 42.22 -14.53 -13.30
C SER A 346 41.66 -13.73 -12.12
N ARG A 347 40.80 -14.35 -11.32
CA ARG A 347 40.44 -13.86 -10.00
C ARG A 347 41.14 -14.72 -8.95
N VAL A 348 42.00 -14.06 -8.18
CA VAL A 348 42.74 -14.57 -7.02
C VAL A 348 41.74 -15.06 -5.96
N CYS A 349 41.90 -16.31 -5.53
CA CYS A 349 41.19 -16.86 -4.37
C CYS A 349 41.76 -16.25 -3.07
N PRO A 350 40.94 -15.75 -2.14
CA PRO A 350 41.32 -15.65 -0.75
C PRO A 350 41.09 -16.99 -0.05
N ALA A 351 42.02 -17.32 0.85
CA ALA A 351 42.11 -18.57 1.57
C ALA A 351 40.81 -19.00 2.28
N THR A 352 40.48 -20.28 2.11
CA THR A 352 39.60 -21.08 2.95
C THR A 352 39.98 -20.95 4.42
N LEU A 353 39.12 -20.31 5.20
CA LEU A 353 39.08 -20.45 6.65
C LEU A 353 37.73 -21.11 6.98
N SER A 354 37.72 -22.44 6.91
CA SER A 354 36.57 -23.28 7.22
C SER A 354 36.36 -23.35 8.73
N HIS A 355 35.76 -22.32 9.31
CA HIS A 355 35.02 -22.52 10.56
C HIS A 355 33.57 -22.84 10.20
N SER A 356 33.30 -24.13 10.06
CA SER A 356 31.94 -24.66 10.09
C SER A 356 31.40 -24.42 11.50
N PRO A 357 30.39 -23.55 11.71
CA PRO A 357 29.78 -23.42 13.03
C PRO A 357 29.10 -24.76 13.35
N SER A 358 29.47 -25.35 14.49
CA SER A 358 28.91 -26.60 14.98
C SER A 358 27.39 -26.57 14.93
N TYR A 359 26.85 -27.54 14.18
CA TYR A 359 25.44 -27.79 13.88
C TYR A 359 24.56 -27.98 15.13
N GLU A 360 25.18 -28.14 16.30
CA GLU A 360 24.51 -28.38 17.58
C GLU A 360 23.84 -27.14 18.17
N THR A 361 24.20 -25.94 17.70
CA THR A 361 23.67 -24.68 18.25
C THR A 361 22.26 -24.34 17.74
N LEU A 362 21.83 -24.90 16.60
CA LEU A 362 20.51 -24.66 15.99
C LEU A 362 19.37 -25.53 16.55
N ARG A 363 19.68 -26.50 17.42
CA ARG A 363 18.65 -27.30 18.13
C ARG A 363 18.23 -26.73 19.48
N ARG A 364 18.86 -25.67 19.97
CA ARG A 364 18.36 -25.00 21.18
C ARG A 364 17.03 -24.34 20.83
N LEU A 365 15.94 -24.98 21.25
CA LEU A 365 14.61 -24.40 21.21
C LEU A 365 14.70 -22.98 21.78
N PRO A 366 14.19 -21.97 21.06
CA PRO A 366 14.13 -20.61 21.59
C PRO A 366 13.33 -20.63 22.90
N PRO A 367 13.61 -19.72 23.85
CA PRO A 367 12.93 -19.70 25.14
C PRO A 367 11.40 -19.67 24.93
N ALA A 368 10.64 -20.27 25.85
CA ALA A 368 9.19 -20.52 25.66
C ALA A 368 8.38 -19.26 25.27
N LYS A 369 8.84 -18.07 25.67
CA LYS A 369 8.24 -16.78 25.32
C LYS A 369 8.31 -16.47 23.82
N ASP A 370 9.34 -16.95 23.13
CA ASP A 370 9.56 -16.73 21.70
C ASP A 370 8.77 -17.73 20.84
N ILE A 371 8.46 -18.92 21.36
CA ILE A 371 7.67 -19.93 20.63
C ILE A 371 6.28 -19.39 20.30
N HIS A 372 5.63 -18.69 21.23
CA HIS A 372 4.32 -18.09 20.97
C HIS A 372 4.36 -17.03 19.89
N ALA A 373 5.39 -16.16 19.89
CA ALA A 373 5.56 -15.14 18.85
C ALA A 373 5.77 -15.80 17.48
N LEU A 374 6.61 -16.82 17.41
CA LEU A 374 6.88 -17.56 16.16
C LEU A 374 5.66 -18.32 15.63
N LEU A 375 4.80 -18.85 16.51
CA LEU A 375 3.54 -19.47 16.11
C LEU A 375 2.56 -18.44 15.53
N VAL A 376 2.53 -17.23 16.07
CA VAL A 376 1.74 -16.12 15.53
C VAL A 376 2.26 -15.71 14.15
N ASP A 377 3.58 -15.56 14.00
CA ASP A 377 4.21 -15.23 12.71
C ASP A 377 3.90 -16.30 11.64
N LEU A 378 3.97 -17.58 12.02
CA LEU A 378 3.61 -18.69 11.15
C LEU A 378 2.14 -18.63 10.74
N GLN A 379 1.22 -18.38 11.68
CA GLN A 379 -0.20 -18.23 11.36
C GLN A 379 -0.46 -17.05 10.41
N LEU A 380 0.22 -15.93 10.61
CA LEU A 380 0.13 -14.77 9.72
C LEU A 380 0.63 -15.12 8.32
N PHE A 381 1.75 -15.84 8.21
CA PHE A 381 2.30 -16.28 6.92
C PHE A 381 1.37 -17.23 6.19
N LEU A 382 0.86 -18.26 6.89
CA LEU A 382 -0.11 -19.22 6.36
C LEU A 382 -1.45 -18.57 6.02
N GLY A 383 -1.77 -17.41 6.60
CA GLY A 383 -2.92 -16.59 6.23
C GLY A 383 -2.79 -15.93 4.86
N THR A 384 -1.57 -15.81 4.31
CA THR A 384 -1.33 -15.28 2.97
C THR A 384 -1.44 -16.40 1.92
N PRO A 385 -2.04 -16.16 0.74
CA PRO A 385 -2.15 -17.19 -0.31
C PRO A 385 -0.77 -17.71 -0.74
N ASP A 386 0.18 -16.81 -1.00
CA ASP A 386 1.52 -17.15 -1.45
C ASP A 386 2.30 -17.92 -0.38
N GLY A 387 2.17 -17.52 0.90
CA GLY A 387 2.79 -18.22 2.01
C GLY A 387 2.20 -19.61 2.23
N PHE A 388 0.88 -19.76 2.14
CA PHE A 388 0.22 -21.05 2.22
C PHE A 388 0.67 -21.99 1.09
N ASP A 389 0.65 -21.53 -0.16
CA ASP A 389 1.05 -22.33 -1.33
C ASP A 389 2.52 -22.74 -1.26
N ALA A 390 3.40 -21.85 -0.79
CA ALA A 390 4.82 -22.15 -0.59
C ALA A 390 5.04 -23.23 0.48
N VAL A 391 4.37 -23.12 1.64
CA VAL A 391 4.48 -24.13 2.70
C VAL A 391 3.84 -25.44 2.26
N LEU A 392 2.73 -25.41 1.51
CA LEU A 392 2.07 -26.61 0.98
C LEU A 392 2.97 -27.36 0.01
N ALA A 393 3.63 -26.66 -0.91
CA ALA A 393 4.58 -27.26 -1.84
C ALA A 393 5.73 -27.96 -1.11
N TYR A 394 6.25 -27.35 -0.04
CA TYR A 394 7.28 -27.96 0.79
C TYR A 394 6.75 -29.12 1.64
N ALA A 395 5.59 -28.97 2.27
CA ALA A 395 4.95 -30.01 3.07
C ALA A 395 4.58 -31.24 2.23
N HIS A 396 4.26 -31.06 0.93
CA HIS A 396 4.07 -32.15 -0.02
C HIS A 396 5.34 -32.97 -0.23
N LYS A 397 6.50 -32.32 -0.28
CA LYS A 397 7.80 -33.00 -0.38
C LYS A 397 8.13 -33.80 0.89
N GLU A 398 7.78 -33.26 2.05
CA GLU A 398 8.05 -33.87 3.37
C GLU A 398 6.89 -34.76 3.89
N SER A 399 5.87 -35.05 3.08
CA SER A 399 4.69 -35.85 3.46
C SER A 399 3.91 -35.35 4.69
N HIS A 400 3.87 -34.03 4.90
CA HIS A 400 3.16 -33.34 5.99
C HIS A 400 1.99 -32.47 5.50
N THR A 401 1.33 -32.91 4.42
CA THR A 401 0.24 -32.14 3.77
C THR A 401 -1.06 -32.17 4.57
N GLN A 402 -1.33 -33.27 5.28
CA GLN A 402 -2.59 -33.47 5.99
C GLN A 402 -2.80 -32.42 7.08
N GLU A 403 -1.78 -32.12 7.88
CA GLU A 403 -1.89 -31.13 8.96
C GLU A 403 -2.16 -29.72 8.42
N LEU A 404 -1.52 -29.36 7.30
CA LEU A 404 -1.69 -28.06 6.68
C LEU A 404 -3.06 -27.88 6.03
N LEU A 405 -3.55 -28.92 5.33
CA LEU A 405 -4.87 -28.92 4.72
C LEU A 405 -5.99 -28.96 5.77
N ALA A 406 -5.82 -29.73 6.86
CA ALA A 406 -6.73 -29.72 7.99
C ALA A 406 -6.79 -28.33 8.64
N TRP A 407 -5.65 -27.65 8.79
CA TRP A 407 -5.62 -26.29 9.33
C TRP A 407 -6.40 -25.32 8.44
N ALA A 408 -6.22 -25.40 7.11
CA ALA A 408 -6.96 -24.57 6.15
C ALA A 408 -8.48 -24.81 6.22
N MET A 409 -8.93 -26.05 6.44
CA MET A 409 -10.34 -26.37 6.63
C MET A 409 -10.91 -25.73 7.90
N VAL A 410 -10.14 -25.71 8.99
CA VAL A 410 -10.54 -25.03 10.23
C VAL A 410 -10.59 -23.51 10.04
N GLU A 411 -9.67 -22.91 9.30
CA GLU A 411 -9.71 -21.48 8.96
C GLU A 411 -10.93 -21.12 8.10
N LYS A 412 -11.32 -21.99 7.16
CA LYS A 412 -12.58 -21.84 6.40
C LYS A 412 -13.79 -21.87 7.34
N PHE A 413 -13.80 -22.73 8.36
CA PHE A 413 -14.86 -22.77 9.37
C PHE A 413 -14.93 -21.46 10.17
N LYS A 414 -13.78 -20.93 10.62
CA LYS A 414 -13.72 -19.64 11.35
C LYS A 414 -14.32 -18.49 10.54
N ARG A 415 -14.16 -18.52 9.22
CA ARG A 415 -14.74 -17.58 8.25
C ARG A 415 -16.18 -17.88 7.84
N ARG A 416 -16.80 -18.92 8.40
CA ARG A 416 -18.16 -19.41 8.09
C ARG A 416 -18.33 -19.88 6.64
N LEU A 417 -17.26 -20.37 6.02
CA LEU A 417 -17.28 -20.91 4.65
C LEU A 417 -17.58 -22.42 4.61
N VAL A 418 -17.33 -23.13 5.72
CA VAL A 418 -17.67 -24.55 5.88
C VAL A 418 -18.32 -24.79 7.23
N THR A 419 -19.11 -25.87 7.34
CA THR A 419 -19.80 -26.24 8.58
C THR A 419 -18.89 -27.05 9.50
N ALA A 420 -19.22 -27.10 10.79
CA ALA A 420 -18.49 -27.94 11.75
C ALA A 420 -18.57 -29.44 11.39
N GLN A 421 -19.70 -29.89 10.82
CA GLN A 421 -19.86 -31.25 10.33
C GLN A 421 -18.87 -31.55 9.20
N THR A 422 -18.74 -30.65 8.22
CA THR A 422 -17.77 -30.80 7.12
C THR A 422 -16.34 -30.92 7.63
N VAL A 423 -15.95 -30.13 8.63
CA VAL A 423 -14.62 -30.23 9.27
C VAL A 423 -14.46 -31.58 9.97
N TYR A 424 -15.51 -32.05 10.66
CA TYR A 424 -15.48 -33.35 11.32
C TYR A 424 -15.27 -34.48 10.30
N ASP A 425 -16.09 -34.54 9.26
CA ASP A 425 -16.06 -35.61 8.26
C ASP A 425 -14.72 -35.67 7.50
N HIS A 426 -14.12 -34.52 7.20
CA HIS A 426 -12.90 -34.45 6.39
C HIS A 426 -11.60 -34.51 7.20
N CYS A 427 -11.61 -34.11 8.48
CA CYS A 427 -10.40 -33.96 9.29
C CYS A 427 -10.39 -34.76 10.60
N LEU A 428 -11.55 -35.04 11.19
CA LEU A 428 -11.64 -35.60 12.55
C LEU A 428 -12.20 -37.02 12.59
N ALA A 429 -13.04 -37.40 11.64
CA ALA A 429 -13.64 -38.72 11.59
C ALA A 429 -12.54 -39.80 11.46
N PRO A 430 -12.71 -40.96 12.12
CA PRO A 430 -11.86 -42.12 11.86
C PRO A 430 -11.90 -42.44 10.37
N GLN A 431 -10.73 -42.61 9.72
CA GLN A 431 -10.59 -42.81 8.27
C GLN A 431 -10.80 -41.58 7.38
N SER A 432 -10.94 -40.38 7.94
CA SER A 432 -10.98 -39.17 7.12
C SER A 432 -9.66 -38.93 6.36
N LEU A 433 -9.76 -38.35 5.17
CA LEU A 433 -8.62 -38.17 4.26
C LEU A 433 -7.53 -37.25 4.84
N LEU A 434 -7.92 -36.29 5.68
CA LEU A 434 -7.01 -35.37 6.37
C LEU A 434 -6.82 -35.73 7.86
N TRP A 435 -7.14 -36.97 8.24
CA TRP A 435 -6.96 -37.43 9.61
C TRP A 435 -5.49 -37.32 10.01
N CYS A 436 -5.24 -36.79 11.20
CA CYS A 436 -3.88 -36.65 11.75
C CYS A 436 -3.87 -36.93 13.25
N LYS A 437 -2.67 -37.07 13.84
CA LYS A 437 -2.53 -37.35 15.28
C LYS A 437 -3.21 -36.30 16.17
N ALA A 438 -3.18 -35.02 15.77
CA ALA A 438 -3.86 -33.95 16.49
C ALA A 438 -5.40 -34.10 16.47
N ALA A 439 -5.96 -34.72 15.44
CA ALA A 439 -7.38 -34.98 15.32
C ALA A 439 -7.85 -36.02 16.35
N ALA A 440 -7.05 -37.05 16.64
CA ALA A 440 -7.39 -38.09 17.59
C ALA A 440 -7.74 -37.54 19.00
N GLU A 441 -7.06 -36.48 19.42
CA GLU A 441 -7.28 -35.87 20.73
C GLU A 441 -8.54 -35.00 20.79
N VAL A 442 -8.90 -34.33 19.68
CA VAL A 442 -9.99 -33.34 19.64
C VAL A 442 -11.29 -33.92 19.09
N ALA A 443 -11.22 -34.94 18.23
CA ALA A 443 -12.37 -35.58 17.59
C ALA A 443 -13.46 -36.03 18.57
N PRO A 444 -13.18 -36.66 19.74
CA PRO A 444 -14.22 -37.07 20.67
C PRO A 444 -14.98 -35.89 21.30
N ALA A 445 -14.32 -34.75 21.50
CA ALA A 445 -14.97 -33.55 22.01
C ALA A 445 -15.92 -32.94 20.97
N VAL A 446 -15.47 -32.84 19.71
CA VAL A 446 -16.28 -32.32 18.60
C VAL A 446 -17.46 -33.26 18.28
N ALA A 447 -17.23 -34.57 18.25
CA ALA A 447 -18.26 -35.59 18.04
C ALA A 447 -19.37 -35.49 19.09
N ARG A 448 -19.00 -35.33 20.37
CA ARG A 448 -20.00 -35.13 21.44
C ARG A 448 -20.85 -33.90 21.17
N ILE A 449 -20.25 -32.77 20.76
CA ILE A 449 -21.01 -31.55 20.49
C ILE A 449 -21.95 -31.72 19.28
N LEU A 450 -21.50 -32.39 18.20
CA LEU A 450 -22.29 -32.61 16.99
C LEU A 450 -23.43 -33.63 17.19
N HIS A 451 -23.18 -34.69 17.95
CA HIS A 451 -24.11 -35.80 18.13
C HIS A 451 -24.92 -35.73 19.43
N THR A 452 -24.80 -34.66 20.23
CA THR A 452 -25.67 -34.49 21.39
C THR A 452 -27.11 -34.29 20.88
N PRO A 453 -28.05 -35.21 21.17
CA PRO A 453 -29.43 -35.04 20.76
C PRO A 453 -30.00 -33.76 21.40
N PRO A 454 -30.80 -32.97 20.67
CA PRO A 454 -31.45 -31.80 21.25
C PRO A 454 -32.28 -32.26 22.46
N PRO A 455 -32.11 -31.64 23.65
CA PRO A 455 -32.82 -32.08 24.84
C PRO A 455 -34.34 -31.90 24.63
N LEU A 456 -35.05 -33.02 24.55
CA LEU A 456 -36.49 -33.06 24.74
C LEU A 456 -36.75 -32.68 26.21
N HIS A 457 -37.30 -31.49 26.43
CA HIS A 457 -37.79 -30.99 27.72
C HIS A 457 -36.73 -30.54 28.75
N LEU A 458 -36.22 -29.31 28.62
CA LEU A 458 -36.24 -28.29 29.70
C LEU A 458 -35.60 -27.00 29.20
N HIS A 459 -36.21 -25.89 29.61
CA HIS A 459 -36.07 -24.50 29.14
C HIS A 459 -34.70 -23.83 29.43
N ARG A 460 -33.59 -24.56 29.33
CA ARG A 460 -32.23 -24.00 29.40
C ARG A 460 -31.56 -24.23 28.07
N VAL A 461 -31.69 -23.25 27.18
CA VAL A 461 -31.07 -23.21 25.85
C VAL A 461 -29.55 -23.33 26.02
N ARG A 462 -29.05 -24.57 25.98
CA ARG A 462 -27.65 -24.85 25.75
C ARG A 462 -27.51 -24.74 24.24
N ASP A 463 -26.81 -23.71 23.77
CA ASP A 463 -26.56 -23.47 22.35
C ASP A 463 -25.85 -24.69 21.74
N THR A 464 -26.63 -25.63 21.22
CA THR A 464 -26.17 -26.75 20.37
C THR A 464 -26.00 -26.30 18.92
N SER A 465 -26.05 -24.99 18.67
CA SER A 465 -25.74 -24.41 17.37
C SER A 465 -24.34 -24.86 16.93
N PRO A 466 -24.13 -25.17 15.64
CA PRO A 466 -22.80 -25.39 15.06
C PRO A 466 -21.85 -24.18 15.20
N HIS A 467 -22.36 -23.06 15.72
CA HIS A 467 -21.59 -21.87 16.11
C HIS A 467 -21.42 -21.68 17.62
N SER A 468 -21.69 -22.71 18.43
CA SER A 468 -21.57 -22.64 19.88
C SER A 468 -20.14 -22.23 20.28
N PRO A 469 -19.98 -21.46 21.38
CA PRO A 469 -18.67 -21.09 21.89
C PRO A 469 -17.82 -22.30 22.27
N SER A 470 -18.46 -23.43 22.60
CA SER A 470 -17.80 -24.72 22.85
C SER A 470 -17.22 -25.34 21.57
N MET A 471 -17.96 -25.35 20.47
CA MET A 471 -17.47 -25.84 19.17
C MET A 471 -16.29 -25.01 18.68
N ARG A 472 -16.40 -23.68 18.79
CA ARG A 472 -15.33 -22.76 18.41
C ARG A 472 -14.05 -23.02 19.21
N ARG A 473 -14.16 -23.17 20.54
CA ARG A 473 -13.01 -23.50 21.40
C ARG A 473 -12.35 -24.82 21.03
N ALA A 474 -13.13 -25.87 20.77
CA ALA A 474 -12.59 -27.17 20.38
C ALA A 474 -11.81 -27.09 19.04
N LEU A 475 -12.36 -26.38 18.05
CA LEU A 475 -11.69 -26.21 16.76
C LEU A 475 -10.51 -25.23 16.82
N ASP A 476 -10.52 -24.24 17.72
CA ASP A 476 -9.36 -23.38 18.00
C ASP A 476 -8.22 -24.17 18.66
N GLU A 477 -8.54 -25.10 19.56
CA GLU A 477 -7.57 -26.03 20.14
C GLU A 477 -6.96 -26.93 19.05
N PHE A 478 -7.79 -27.50 18.17
CA PHE A 478 -7.33 -28.29 17.04
C PHE A 478 -6.41 -27.48 16.11
N SER A 479 -6.81 -26.26 15.74
CA SER A 479 -6.01 -25.33 14.95
C SER A 479 -4.66 -25.04 15.61
N THR A 480 -4.62 -24.82 16.93
CA THR A 480 -3.39 -24.54 17.67
C THR A 480 -2.45 -25.76 17.68
N LYS A 481 -3.00 -26.97 17.84
CA LYS A 481 -2.22 -28.22 17.77
C LYS A 481 -1.64 -28.44 16.37
N LEU A 482 -2.42 -28.21 15.32
CA LEU A 482 -1.96 -28.31 13.93
C LEU A 482 -0.80 -27.34 13.64
N VAL A 483 -0.95 -26.07 14.02
CA VAL A 483 0.12 -25.07 13.82
C VAL A 483 1.39 -25.45 14.58
N LYS A 484 1.28 -26.00 15.79
CA LYS A 484 2.45 -26.52 16.53
C LYS A 484 3.12 -27.66 15.77
N VAL A 485 2.36 -28.61 15.21
CA VAL A 485 2.94 -29.71 14.43
C VAL A 485 3.65 -29.17 13.17
N ILE A 486 3.02 -28.25 12.43
CA ILE A 486 3.63 -27.60 11.26
C ILE A 486 4.90 -26.85 11.67
N TYR A 487 4.86 -26.12 12.78
CA TYR A 487 6.00 -25.38 13.32
C TYR A 487 7.18 -26.31 13.68
N PHE A 488 6.93 -27.44 14.34
CA PHE A 488 8.02 -28.31 14.76
C PHE A 488 8.55 -29.22 13.65
N LYS A 489 7.69 -29.65 12.71
CA LYS A 489 8.06 -30.63 11.68
C LYS A 489 8.41 -30.00 10.34
N VAL A 490 7.65 -28.99 9.90
CA VAL A 490 7.73 -28.46 8.54
C VAL A 490 8.57 -27.18 8.51
N LEU A 491 8.37 -26.28 9.48
CA LEU A 491 8.97 -24.95 9.44
C LEU A 491 10.51 -24.93 9.45
N PRO A 492 11.24 -25.74 10.25
CA PRO A 492 12.70 -25.65 10.30
C PRO A 492 13.33 -26.02 8.95
N GLY A 493 12.78 -27.02 8.27
CA GLY A 493 13.21 -27.40 6.93
C GLY A 493 12.78 -26.37 5.89
N PHE A 494 11.55 -25.86 5.96
CA PHE A 494 11.06 -24.83 5.05
C PHE A 494 11.88 -23.54 5.12
N GLN A 495 12.24 -23.11 6.34
CA GLN A 495 13.07 -21.92 6.57
C GLN A 495 14.38 -22.00 5.81
N GLN A 496 15.06 -23.15 5.83
CA GLN A 496 16.33 -23.32 5.13
C GLN A 496 16.22 -23.21 3.60
N HIS A 497 15.05 -23.53 3.03
CA HIS A 497 14.86 -23.64 1.59
C HIS A 497 14.05 -22.49 0.98
N SER A 498 13.35 -21.70 1.78
CA SER A 498 12.39 -20.70 1.30
C SER A 498 12.88 -19.28 1.52
N ALA A 499 13.16 -18.59 0.40
CA ALA A 499 13.39 -17.15 0.41
C ALA A 499 12.11 -16.37 0.82
N ALA A 500 10.93 -16.88 0.47
CA ALA A 500 9.65 -16.23 0.76
C ALA A 500 9.39 -16.07 2.27
N TRP A 501 9.80 -17.05 3.08
CA TRP A 501 9.70 -16.95 4.54
C TRP A 501 10.55 -15.81 5.10
N HIS A 502 11.79 -15.70 4.63
CA HIS A 502 12.72 -14.66 5.07
C HIS A 502 12.27 -13.27 4.64
N GLU A 503 11.77 -13.14 3.41
CA GLU A 503 11.18 -11.90 2.90
C GLU A 503 9.96 -11.48 3.73
N PHE A 504 9.09 -12.44 4.08
CA PHE A 504 7.95 -12.18 4.94
C PHE A 504 8.35 -11.72 6.34
N LEU A 505 9.29 -12.42 7.01
CA LEU A 505 9.77 -12.00 8.33
C LEU A 505 10.43 -10.61 8.29
N THR A 506 11.12 -10.29 7.21
CA THR A 506 11.70 -8.96 7.00
C THR A 506 10.61 -7.90 6.84
N THR A 507 9.53 -8.23 6.12
CA THR A 507 8.35 -7.38 5.96
C THR A 507 7.64 -7.14 7.29
N LEU A 508 7.42 -8.18 8.10
CA LEU A 508 6.81 -8.04 9.43
C LEU A 508 7.64 -7.14 10.35
N LYS A 509 8.96 -7.40 10.45
CA LYS A 509 9.85 -6.58 11.27
C LYS A 509 9.87 -5.12 10.84
N THR A 510 9.84 -4.86 9.53
CA THR A 510 9.85 -3.50 9.00
C THR A 510 8.51 -2.80 9.24
N MET A 511 7.38 -3.51 9.19
CA MET A 511 6.07 -2.98 9.59
C MET A 511 6.02 -2.62 11.08
N ASP A 512 6.56 -3.45 11.97
CA ASP A 512 6.64 -3.17 13.41
C ASP A 512 7.55 -1.96 13.70
N LEU A 513 8.66 -1.85 12.98
CA LEU A 513 9.55 -0.69 13.06
C LEU A 513 8.87 0.58 12.55
N LEU A 514 8.12 0.52 11.45
CA LEU A 514 7.32 1.63 10.93
C LEU A 514 6.29 2.10 11.96
N GLU A 515 5.62 1.18 12.65
CA GLU A 515 4.67 1.53 13.71
C GLU A 515 5.35 2.16 14.93
N SER A 516 6.53 1.67 15.31
CA SER A 516 7.33 2.26 16.38
C SER A 516 7.78 3.69 16.04
N VAL A 517 8.22 3.94 14.80
CA VAL A 517 8.59 5.27 14.31
C VAL A 517 7.38 6.20 14.31
N ASP A 518 6.23 5.75 13.82
CA ASP A 518 4.98 6.54 13.82
C ASP A 518 4.61 6.94 15.26
N LYS A 519 4.58 6.00 16.21
CA LYS A 519 4.35 6.27 17.63
C LYS A 519 5.34 7.28 18.21
N MET A 520 6.62 7.17 17.88
CA MET A 520 7.66 8.11 18.32
C MET A 520 7.44 9.53 17.78
N THR A 521 7.06 9.66 16.51
CA THR A 521 6.74 10.97 15.91
C THR A 521 5.50 11.60 16.52
N GLN A 522 4.49 10.80 16.86
CA GLN A 522 3.28 11.26 17.54
C GLN A 522 3.57 11.72 18.97
N GLN A 523 4.33 10.95 19.76
CA GLN A 523 4.71 11.31 21.12
C GLN A 523 5.60 12.57 21.19
N THR A 524 6.51 12.74 20.23
CA THR A 524 7.34 13.95 20.16
C THR A 524 6.45 15.18 19.94
N THR A 525 5.44 15.06 19.07
CA THR A 525 4.49 16.15 18.80
C THR A 525 3.66 16.51 20.04
N SER A 526 3.16 15.53 20.79
CA SER A 526 2.38 15.80 22.01
C SER A 526 3.23 16.44 23.12
N ASN A 527 4.49 16.02 23.26
CA ASN A 527 5.40 16.55 24.27
C ASN A 527 5.87 17.98 23.97
N THR A 528 6.04 18.34 22.70
CA THR A 528 6.35 19.72 22.32
C THR A 528 5.14 20.63 22.54
N LEU A 529 3.93 20.19 22.18
CA LEU A 529 2.69 20.95 22.42
C LEU A 529 2.44 21.19 23.91
N SER A 530 2.66 20.18 24.76
CA SER A 530 2.48 20.33 26.21
C SER A 530 3.55 21.25 26.85
N LYS A 531 4.77 21.30 26.30
CA LYS A 531 5.79 22.27 26.73
C LYS A 531 5.48 23.70 26.27
N VAL A 532 4.97 23.89 25.06
CA VAL A 532 4.56 25.22 24.57
C VAL A 532 3.34 25.73 25.36
N SER A 533 2.41 24.85 25.72
CA SER A 533 1.26 25.20 26.59
C SER A 533 1.64 25.50 28.04
N LYS A 534 2.81 25.05 28.51
CA LYS A 534 3.34 25.33 29.86
C LYS A 534 4.36 26.47 29.87
N ALA A 535 4.65 27.09 28.74
CA ALA A 535 5.40 28.33 28.72
C ALA A 535 4.53 29.40 29.42
N GLU A 536 4.93 29.71 30.65
CA GLU A 536 4.35 30.65 31.59
C GLU A 536 4.14 32.03 30.94
N PRO A 537 3.07 32.79 31.29
CA PRO A 537 2.83 34.10 30.71
C PRO A 537 4.05 34.98 30.99
N LEU A 538 4.57 35.61 29.93
CA LEU A 538 5.65 36.60 30.00
C LEU A 538 5.46 37.52 31.22
N PRO A 539 6.50 37.70 32.06
CA PRO A 539 6.39 38.53 33.24
C PRO A 539 6.04 39.95 32.79
N ILE A 540 4.90 40.44 33.29
CA ILE A 540 4.50 41.84 33.17
C ILE A 540 5.67 42.68 33.66
N LEU A 541 6.22 43.48 32.74
CA LEU A 541 7.31 44.41 32.95
C LEU A 541 6.94 45.34 34.11
N ARG A 542 7.43 45.02 35.31
CA ARG A 542 7.25 45.81 36.52
C ARG A 542 8.05 47.10 36.37
N LYS A 543 7.34 48.16 35.99
CA LYS A 543 7.84 49.53 35.90
C LYS A 543 8.23 50.00 37.31
N ASN A 544 9.51 49.94 37.65
CA ASN A 544 10.04 50.60 38.84
C ASN A 544 10.29 52.07 38.50
N SER A 545 9.48 52.94 39.09
CA SER A 545 9.66 54.39 39.10
C SER A 545 10.50 54.78 40.32
N ALA A 546 11.75 55.20 40.06
CA ALA A 546 12.59 56.09 40.86
C ALA A 546 13.87 56.29 40.04
N GLY A 547 14.37 57.46 39.69
CA GLY A 547 14.02 58.86 39.87
C GLY A 547 15.22 59.63 39.26
N GLY A 548 15.00 60.79 38.65
CA GLY A 548 16.09 61.68 38.25
C GLY A 548 16.00 62.26 36.84
N LEU A 549 15.59 63.53 36.78
CA LEU A 549 15.95 64.62 35.85
C LEU A 549 16.64 64.24 34.52
N HIS A 550 16.07 64.64 33.37
CA HIS A 550 16.24 65.98 32.76
C HIS A 550 15.54 66.01 31.38
N ASP A 551 14.81 67.11 31.16
CA ASP A 551 14.50 67.84 29.92
C ASP A 551 13.96 67.23 28.60
N GLN A 552 12.98 68.01 28.08
CA GLN A 552 12.56 68.24 26.68
C GLN A 552 11.98 67.05 25.88
N SER A 553 10.94 67.20 25.06
CA SER A 553 10.01 68.26 24.70
C SER A 553 8.91 67.58 23.84
N GLU A 554 7.69 68.15 23.83
CA GLU A 554 6.63 68.07 22.79
C GLU A 554 6.28 66.69 22.19
N TRP A 555 5.05 66.17 22.26
CA TRP A 555 3.86 66.69 21.61
C TRP A 555 2.57 66.17 22.30
N SER A 556 1.59 67.08 22.34
CA SER A 556 0.13 66.98 22.42
C SER A 556 -0.52 65.75 21.74
N GLN A 557 -1.78 65.32 21.96
CA GLN A 557 -2.91 65.63 22.85
C GLN A 557 -4.06 64.63 22.50
N TYR A 558 -5.07 64.54 23.40
CA TYR A 558 -6.45 64.00 23.28
C TYR A 558 -6.64 62.46 23.25
N ALA A 559 -7.13 61.83 24.33
CA ALA A 559 -8.54 61.69 24.79
C ALA A 559 -9.34 60.65 23.96
N ASN A 560 -10.17 59.73 24.48
CA ASN A 560 -10.92 59.70 25.73
C ASN A 560 -11.34 58.26 26.10
N THR A 561 -11.38 58.04 27.42
CA THR A 561 -12.23 57.16 28.24
C THR A 561 -13.31 56.25 27.60
N THR A 562 -13.37 54.99 28.06
CA THR A 562 -14.52 54.51 28.87
C THR A 562 -14.21 53.20 29.60
N SER A 563 -14.47 53.27 30.91
CA SER A 563 -14.58 52.19 31.89
C SER A 563 -15.84 51.37 31.65
N ILE A 564 -15.85 50.08 32.03
CA ILE A 564 -16.90 49.48 32.87
C ILE A 564 -16.43 48.10 33.42
N ALA A 565 -16.42 48.07 34.75
CA ALA A 565 -16.66 47.01 35.74
C ALA A 565 -16.56 45.50 35.39
N ALA A 566 -15.85 44.81 36.28
CA ALA A 566 -16.00 43.39 36.61
C ALA A 566 -17.33 43.08 37.32
N PRO A 567 -17.70 41.79 37.44
CA PRO A 567 -17.71 41.24 38.80
C PRO A 567 -17.17 39.80 38.93
N ASN A 568 -16.95 39.46 40.21
CA ASN A 568 -16.27 38.31 40.79
C ASN A 568 -17.05 36.97 40.84
N HIS A 569 -16.28 35.91 41.11
CA HIS A 569 -16.58 34.62 41.79
C HIS A 569 -17.22 33.45 41.01
N PRO A 570 -17.12 32.18 41.49
CA PRO A 570 -16.08 31.52 42.27
C PRO A 570 -15.62 30.13 41.72
N SER A 571 -14.51 29.67 42.28
CA SER A 571 -13.99 28.29 42.42
C SER A 571 -14.91 27.11 42.07
N GLY A 572 -14.43 26.26 41.16
CA GLY A 572 -14.91 24.89 40.94
C GLY A 572 -13.75 23.89 40.96
N THR A 573 -13.69 23.09 42.02
CA THR A 573 -12.85 21.90 42.19
C THR A 573 -13.15 20.86 41.11
N HIS A 574 -12.14 20.37 40.38
CA HIS A 574 -12.30 19.21 39.50
C HIS A 574 -11.38 18.04 39.89
N CYS A 575 -12.06 16.95 40.21
CA CYS A 575 -11.59 15.59 40.47
C CYS A 575 -10.54 15.10 39.46
N LYS A 576 -9.46 14.51 40.00
CA LYS A 576 -8.62 13.54 39.29
C LYS A 576 -9.45 12.29 38.99
N SER A 577 -9.69 11.99 37.73
CA SER A 577 -10.10 10.66 37.29
C SER A 577 -8.86 9.91 36.78
N GLU A 578 -8.45 8.90 37.54
CA GLU A 578 -7.51 7.88 37.09
C GLU A 578 -8.10 7.14 35.88
N VAL A 579 -7.48 7.27 34.72
CA VAL A 579 -7.76 6.40 33.57
C VAL A 579 -6.68 5.34 33.53
N SER A 580 -7.04 4.17 34.05
CA SER A 580 -6.30 2.93 33.94
C SER A 580 -6.27 2.52 32.46
N GLN A 581 -5.11 2.68 31.79
CA GLN A 581 -4.91 2.19 30.43
C GLN A 581 -4.51 0.72 30.47
N THR A 582 -5.48 -0.15 30.23
CA THR A 582 -5.25 -1.56 29.93
C THR A 582 -4.67 -1.67 28.52
N ILE A 583 -3.39 -2.02 28.44
CA ILE A 583 -2.70 -2.35 27.19
C ILE A 583 -3.08 -3.77 26.79
N THR A 584 -3.94 -3.92 25.79
CA THR A 584 -4.10 -5.18 25.05
C THR A 584 -3.21 -5.15 23.81
N ARG A 585 -2.30 -6.13 23.75
CA ARG A 585 -1.38 -6.41 22.64
C ARG A 585 -2.12 -7.02 21.45
#